data_AF-A0A917PK39-F1
#
_entry.id   AF-A0A917PK39-F1
#
_cell.length_a   1.000
_cell.length_b   1.000
_cell.length_c   1.000
_cell.angle_alpha   90.00
_cell.angle_beta   90.00
_cell.angle_gamma   90.00
#
_symmetry.space_group_name_H-M   'P 1'
#
loop_
_entity.id
_entity.type
_entity.pdbx_description
1 polymer ?
#
loop_
_entity_poly.entity_id
_entity_poly.type
_entity_poly.pdbx_seq_one_letter_code
_entity_poly.pdbx_strand_id
1 'polypeptide(L)'
;MGEMSTPNDAALSWRDLESRTGLDALPAFHRAFLTWRGVPDVQAMPLRRVSQRVEAELNRMAQAGEATREPGEDQDDWHVNAETLAPFLAGQGLT
;
A
#
# COMPACT_ATOMS: atom_id res chain seq x y z
N MET A 1 16.74 24.33 -22.34
CA MET A 1 17.20 23.02 -21.85
C MET A 1 16.03 22.41 -21.14
N GLY A 2 15.23 21.64 -21.89
CA GLY A 2 14.04 20.98 -21.37
C GLY A 2 14.41 19.62 -20.77
N GLU A 3 13.67 19.27 -19.73
CA GLU A 3 13.37 17.89 -19.31
C GLU A 3 14.54 17.10 -18.70
N MET A 4 14.71 17.30 -17.40
CA MET A 4 15.16 16.25 -16.49
C MET A 4 14.01 15.91 -15.55
N SER A 5 12.86 15.55 -16.13
CA SER A 5 11.86 14.75 -15.41
C SER A 5 12.47 13.36 -15.29
N THR A 6 13.27 13.12 -14.26
CA THR A 6 13.50 11.74 -13.81
C THR A 6 12.11 11.13 -13.65
N PRO A 7 11.76 10.02 -14.34
CA PRO A 7 10.50 9.37 -14.05
C PRO A 7 10.50 9.10 -12.54
N ASN A 8 9.47 9.58 -11.86
CA ASN A 8 9.14 9.07 -10.55
C ASN A 8 8.92 7.57 -10.78
N ASP A 9 9.92 6.74 -10.49
CA ASP A 9 10.02 5.34 -10.91
C ASP A 9 8.83 4.56 -10.30
N ALA A 10 7.76 4.50 -11.10
CA ALA A 10 6.46 3.88 -10.90
C ALA A 10 5.90 3.88 -9.46
N ALA A 11 5.70 5.05 -8.83
CA ALA A 11 4.92 5.08 -7.58
C ALA A 11 3.49 4.54 -7.84
N LEU A 12 3.09 3.51 -7.09
CA LEU A 12 1.80 2.83 -7.23
C LEU A 12 0.79 3.39 -6.24
N SER A 13 -0.39 3.76 -6.74
CA SER A 13 -1.53 4.12 -5.89
C SER A 13 -1.97 2.89 -5.08
N TRP A 14 -2.06 3.05 -3.76
CA TRP A 14 -2.60 2.03 -2.88
C TRP A 14 -4.07 1.76 -3.20
N ARG A 15 -4.86 2.81 -3.46
CA ARG A 15 -6.28 2.66 -3.83
C ARG A 15 -6.46 1.90 -5.14
N ASP A 16 -5.58 2.08 -6.12
CA ASP A 16 -5.62 1.32 -7.37
C ASP A 16 -5.34 -0.18 -7.12
N LEU A 17 -4.40 -0.50 -6.22
CA LEU A 17 -4.12 -1.88 -5.83
C LEU A 17 -5.30 -2.54 -5.10
N GLU A 18 -5.97 -1.80 -4.21
CA GLU A 18 -7.19 -2.26 -3.55
C GLU A 18 -8.31 -2.52 -4.56
N SER A 19 -8.45 -1.61 -5.53
CA SER A 19 -9.45 -1.72 -6.60
C SER A 19 -9.19 -2.94 -7.51
N ARG A 20 -7.93 -3.18 -7.87
CA ARG A 20 -7.50 -4.36 -8.66
C ARG A 20 -7.68 -5.68 -7.91
N THR A 21 -7.55 -5.66 -6.58
CA THR A 21 -7.77 -6.84 -5.73
C THR A 21 -9.24 -7.26 -5.70
N GLY A 22 -10.15 -6.28 -5.71
CA GLY A 22 -11.58 -6.51 -5.59
C GLY A 22 -12.05 -6.65 -4.14
N LEU A 23 -13.30 -6.25 -3.87
CA LEU A 23 -13.85 -6.09 -2.52
C LEU A 23 -13.84 -7.38 -1.69
N ASP A 24 -14.08 -8.53 -2.32
CA ASP A 24 -14.13 -9.83 -1.64
C ASP A 24 -12.75 -10.30 -1.16
N ALA A 25 -11.69 -9.95 -1.91
CA ALA A 25 -10.31 -10.33 -1.59
C ALA A 25 -9.56 -9.26 -0.77
N LEU A 26 -10.12 -8.05 -0.66
CA LEU A 26 -9.51 -6.92 0.06
C LEU A 26 -9.11 -7.24 1.50
N PRO A 27 -9.94 -7.92 2.33
CA PRO A 27 -9.53 -8.32 3.68
C PRO A 27 -8.31 -9.24 3.71
N ALA A 28 -8.16 -10.13 2.73
CA ALA A 28 -7.03 -11.04 2.65
C ALA A 28 -5.75 -10.30 2.22
N PHE A 29 -5.88 -9.40 1.24
CA PHE A 29 -4.81 -8.52 0.78
C PHE A 29 -4.26 -7.63 1.90
N HIS A 30 -5.12 -6.96 2.67
CA HIS A 30 -4.70 -6.16 3.82
C HIS A 30 -3.94 -6.98 4.86
N ARG A 31 -4.42 -8.20 5.16
CA ARG A 31 -3.73 -9.08 6.10
C ARG A 31 -2.39 -9.57 5.56
N ALA A 32 -2.30 -9.86 4.26
CA ALA A 32 -1.04 -10.23 3.62
C ALA A 32 -0.03 -9.08 3.71
N PHE A 33 -0.45 -7.85 3.44
CA PHE A 33 0.38 -6.65 3.58
C PHE A 33 0.89 -6.48 5.02
N LEU A 34 0.00 -6.56 6.02
CA LEU A 34 0.39 -6.44 7.42
C LEU A 34 1.34 -7.55 7.87
N THR A 35 1.13 -8.78 7.38
CA THR A 35 2.02 -9.92 7.66
C THR A 35 3.40 -9.69 7.04
N TRP A 36 3.45 -9.19 5.80
CA TRP A 36 4.69 -8.82 5.12
C TRP A 36 5.45 -7.69 5.84
N ARG A 37 4.73 -6.70 6.40
CA ARG A 37 5.29 -5.65 7.27
C ARG A 37 5.75 -6.15 8.65
N GLY A 38 5.54 -7.44 8.96
CA GLY A 38 5.94 -8.04 10.23
C GLY A 38 5.00 -7.73 11.39
N VAL A 39 3.76 -7.34 11.13
CA VAL A 39 2.76 -7.13 12.19
C VAL A 39 2.29 -8.50 12.72
N PRO A 40 2.33 -8.76 14.03
CA PRO A 40 1.87 -10.01 14.63
C PRO A 40 0.34 -10.08 14.71
N ASP A 41 -0.18 -11.29 14.89
CA ASP A 41 -1.60 -11.58 15.21
C ASP A 41 -2.64 -11.07 14.20
N VAL A 42 -2.21 -10.73 12.98
CA VAL A 42 -3.05 -10.14 11.93
C VAL A 42 -4.28 -10.97 11.58
N GLN A 43 -4.15 -12.31 11.61
CA GLN A 43 -5.25 -13.21 11.27
C GLN A 43 -6.37 -13.21 12.32
N ALA A 44 -6.06 -12.92 13.58
CA ALA A 44 -7.04 -12.83 14.66
C ALA A 44 -7.67 -11.43 14.78
N MET A 45 -7.14 -10.42 14.07
CA MET A 45 -7.65 -9.06 14.18
C MET A 45 -9.02 -8.88 13.51
N PRO A 46 -9.93 -8.12 14.13
CA PRO A 46 -11.18 -7.71 13.49
C PRO A 46 -10.88 -6.77 12.31
N LEU A 47 -11.70 -6.82 11.26
CA LEU A 47 -11.46 -6.12 9.99
C LEU A 47 -11.22 -4.61 10.16
N ARG A 48 -12.01 -3.95 11.02
CA ARG A 48 -11.80 -2.53 11.32
C ARG A 48 -10.39 -2.24 11.83
N ARG A 49 -9.82 -3.13 12.66
CA ARG A 49 -8.47 -2.97 13.20
C ARG A 49 -7.41 -3.30 12.14
N VAL A 50 -7.70 -4.22 11.22
CA VAL A 50 -6.85 -4.49 10.05
C VAL A 50 -6.71 -3.22 9.21
N SER A 51 -7.82 -2.58 8.79
CA SER A 51 -7.79 -1.37 7.96
C SER A 51 -7.03 -0.22 8.63
N GLN A 52 -7.32 0.06 9.91
CA GLN A 52 -6.59 1.09 10.67
C GLN A 52 -5.08 0.81 10.77
N ARG A 53 -4.70 -0.48 10.83
CA ARG A 53 -3.29 -0.87 10.90
C ARG A 53 -2.61 -0.71 9.54
N VAL A 54 -3.31 -0.98 8.44
CA VAL A 54 -2.82 -0.74 7.07
C VAL A 54 -2.50 0.75 6.91
N GLU A 55 -3.44 1.63 7.22
CA GLU A 55 -3.23 3.09 7.16
C GLU A 55 -2.03 3.52 8.03
N ALA A 56 -1.89 2.95 9.24
CA ALA A 56 -0.75 3.23 10.12
C ALA A 56 0.59 2.74 9.57
N GLU A 57 0.60 1.68 8.76
CA GLU A 57 1.82 1.23 8.06
C GLU A 57 2.13 2.09 6.84
N LEU A 58 1.13 2.44 6.03
CA LEU A 58 1.30 3.33 4.88
C LEU A 58 1.80 4.72 5.31
N ASN A 59 1.29 5.24 6.42
CA ASN A 59 1.81 6.48 7.02
C ASN A 59 3.25 6.35 7.50
N ARG A 60 3.66 5.17 8.02
CA ARG A 60 5.06 4.93 8.40
C ARG A 60 5.98 4.83 7.18
N MET A 61 5.52 4.20 6.10
CA MET A 61 6.24 4.19 4.82
C MET A 61 6.41 5.61 4.29
N ALA A 62 5.37 6.44 4.40
CA ALA A 62 5.45 7.85 4.00
C ALA A 62 6.46 8.65 4.83
N GLN A 63 6.49 8.43 6.16
CA GLN A 63 7.50 9.05 7.04
C GLN A 63 8.93 8.58 6.74
N ALA A 64 9.09 7.36 6.22
CA ALA A 64 10.38 6.80 5.82
C ALA A 64 10.82 7.23 4.40
N GLY A 65 9.98 7.97 3.66
CA GLY A 65 10.24 8.34 2.26
C GLY A 65 10.00 7.20 1.26
N GLU A 66 9.36 6.11 1.69
CA GLU A 66 9.00 4.96 0.84
C GLU A 66 7.64 5.14 0.14
N ALA A 67 6.87 6.13 0.58
CA ALA A 67 5.58 6.50 -0.01
C ALA A 67 5.34 8.01 0.09
N THR A 68 4.37 8.50 -0.68
CA THR A 68 3.82 9.85 -0.53
C THR A 68 2.33 9.73 -0.26
N ARG A 69 1.83 10.42 0.76
CA ARG A 69 0.39 10.52 1.03
C ARG A 69 -0.18 11.69 0.23
N GLU A 70 -1.18 11.41 -0.59
CA GLU A 70 -1.95 12.39 -1.35
C GLU A 70 -3.35 12.49 -0.73
N PRO A 71 -3.70 13.63 -0.08
CA PRO A 71 -5.02 13.79 0.48
C PRO A 71 -6.06 13.95 -0.63
N GLY A 72 -7.05 13.05 -0.64
CA GLY A 72 -8.18 13.10 -1.58
C GLY A 72 -9.43 13.74 -0.96
N GLU A 73 -10.43 14.04 -1.80
CA GLU A 73 -11.69 14.67 -1.34
C GLU A 73 -12.50 13.74 -0.42
N ASP A 74 -12.54 12.44 -0.73
CA ASP A 74 -13.26 11.43 0.07
C ASP A 74 -12.35 10.59 0.96
N GLN A 75 -11.17 10.23 0.44
CA GLN A 75 -10.21 9.35 1.09
C GLN A 75 -8.81 9.64 0.58
N ASP A 76 -7.83 9.56 1.48
CA ASP A 76 -6.42 9.68 1.13
C ASP A 76 -5.97 8.52 0.24
N ASP A 77 -4.99 8.81 -0.61
CA ASP A 77 -4.24 7.80 -1.33
C ASP A 77 -2.78 7.80 -0.91
N TRP A 78 -2.14 6.64 -0.98
CA TRP A 78 -0.71 6.49 -0.74
C TRP A 78 -0.05 6.00 -2.02
N HIS A 79 0.83 6.82 -2.56
CA HIS A 79 1.66 6.48 -3.71
C HIS A 79 2.95 5.86 -3.18
N VAL A 80 3.02 4.53 -3.21
CA VAL A 80 4.15 3.75 -2.67
C VAL A 80 5.14 3.46 -3.77
N ASN A 81 6.45 3.57 -3.50
CA ASN A 81 7.48 3.20 -4.47
C ASN A 81 7.31 1.73 -4.92
N ALA A 82 7.22 1.49 -6.23
CA ALA A 82 7.04 0.15 -6.79
C ALA A 82 8.15 -0.83 -6.39
N GLU A 83 9.40 -0.41 -6.32
CA GLU A 83 10.52 -1.27 -5.93
C GLU A 83 10.38 -1.74 -4.48
N THR A 84 9.97 -0.83 -3.58
CA THR A 84 9.70 -1.17 -2.18
C THR A 84 8.55 -2.17 -2.06
N LEU A 85 7.53 -2.03 -2.90
CA LEU A 85 6.33 -2.86 -2.85
C LEU A 85 6.45 -4.15 -3.70
N ALA A 86 7.41 -4.24 -4.61
CA ALA A 86 7.57 -5.35 -5.55
C ALA A 86 7.63 -6.74 -4.86
N PRO A 87 8.36 -6.93 -3.74
CA PRO A 87 8.38 -8.23 -3.05
C PRO A 87 7.00 -8.65 -2.54
N PHE A 88 6.18 -7.68 -2.12
CA PHE A 88 4.81 -7.94 -1.69
C PHE A 88 3.91 -8.27 -2.88
N LEU A 89 3.96 -7.47 -3.95
CA LEU A 89 3.13 -7.65 -5.16
C LEU A 89 3.40 -8.98 -5.87
N ALA A 90 4.67 -9.42 -5.91
CA ALA A 90 5.05 -10.74 -6.43
C ALA A 90 4.34 -11.88 -5.66
N GLY A 91 4.21 -11.76 -4.35
CA GLY A 91 3.46 -12.71 -3.51
C GLY A 91 1.94 -12.66 -3.70
N GLN A 92 1.40 -11.58 -4.26
CA GLN A 92 -0.02 -11.41 -4.56
C GLN A 92 -0.38 -11.76 -6.02
N GLY A 93 0.61 -11.99 -6.89
CA GLY A 93 0.40 -12.16 -8.33
C GLY A 93 -0.02 -10.86 -9.05
N LEU A 94 0.34 -9.69 -8.50
CA LEU A 94 -0.05 -8.36 -9.00
C LEU A 94 1.07 -7.61 -9.75
N THR A 95 2.03 -8.35 -10.34
CA THR A 95 3.23 -7.79 -11.00
C THR A 95 2.90 -6.99 -12.26
#